data_AF-A0A1J5FYT5-F1
#
_entry.id   AF-A0A1J5FYT5-F1
#
_cell.length_a   1.000
_cell.length_b   1.000
_cell.length_c   1.000
_cell.angle_alpha   90.00
_cell.angle_beta   90.00
_cell.angle_gamma   90.00
#
_symmetry.space_group_name_H-M   'P 1'
#
loop_
_entity.id
_entity.type
_entity.pdbx_description
1 polymer ?
#
loop_
_entity_poly.entity_id
_entity_poly.type
_entity_poly.pdbx_seq_one_letter_code
_entity_poly.pdbx_strand_id
1 'polypeptide(L)'
;MLPIVKKAGNIEKVQVKYAGLCGRTKTCKVGLCITGGNQSYSYSKKYKNDSFDTLFVYTEKGEIYVIPWKKLGIRNELSIDTKKYKMYRF
;
A
#
# COMPACT_ATOMS: atom_id res chain seq x y z
N MET A 1 3.40 12.61 -7.81
CA MET A 1 4.85 12.35 -7.71
C MET A 1 5.03 11.21 -6.71
N LEU A 2 5.76 10.14 -7.08
CA LEU A 2 6.09 9.07 -6.14
C LEU A 2 7.49 9.33 -5.56
N PRO A 3 7.71 9.05 -4.26
CA PRO A 3 9.06 9.00 -3.72
C PRO A 3 9.95 8.05 -4.52
N ILE A 4 11.17 8.51 -4.78
CA ILE A 4 12.23 7.73 -5.42
C ILE A 4 13.34 7.54 -4.40
N VAL A 5 13.71 6.29 -4.12
CA VAL A 5 14.76 5.97 -3.15
C VAL A 5 15.91 5.30 -3.89
N LYS A 6 17.15 5.72 -3.58
CA LYS A 6 18.36 5.06 -4.05
C LYS A 6 18.83 4.05 -3.00
N LYS A 7 18.86 2.77 -3.32
CA LYS A 7 19.30 1.70 -2.42
C LYS A 7 20.30 0.81 -3.15
N ALA A 8 21.52 0.67 -2.59
CA ALA A 8 22.59 -0.17 -3.14
C ALA A 8 22.86 0.06 -4.66
N GLY A 9 22.78 1.31 -5.13
CA GLY A 9 23.00 1.67 -6.53
C GLY A 9 21.75 1.59 -7.43
N ASN A 10 20.66 0.98 -6.96
CA ASN A 10 19.39 0.90 -7.70
C ASN A 10 18.44 2.04 -7.30
N ILE A 11 17.61 2.46 -8.24
CA ILE A 11 16.56 3.45 -8.05
C ILE A 11 15.22 2.70 -7.95
N GLU A 12 14.48 2.92 -6.86
CA GLU A 12 13.17 2.30 -6.64
C GLU A 12 12.06 3.35 -6.55
N LYS A 13 10.96 3.11 -7.26
CA LYS A 13 9.69 3.84 -7.07
C LYS A 13 8.98 3.27 -5.84
N VAL A 14 8.78 4.10 -4.83
CA VAL A 14 8.11 3.70 -3.58
C VAL A 14 6.74 4.33 -3.51
N GLN A 15 5.71 3.51 -3.30
CA GLN A 15 4.39 4.00 -2.93
C GLN A 15 4.27 4.01 -1.41
N VAL A 16 3.94 5.15 -0.83
CA VAL A 16 3.80 5.34 0.61
C VAL A 16 2.33 5.42 0.97
N LYS A 17 1.91 4.60 1.94
CA LYS A 17 0.53 4.58 2.42
C LYS A 17 0.47 4.52 3.93
N TYR A 18 -0.60 5.11 4.46
CA TYR A 18 -1.01 4.92 5.84
C TYR A 18 -2.15 3.90 5.91
N ALA A 19 -2.13 3.02 6.92
CA ALA A 19 -3.17 2.04 7.16
C ALA A 19 -3.89 2.32 8.49
N GLY A 20 -5.10 2.85 8.39
CA GLY A 20 -5.97 3.08 9.53
C GLY A 20 -6.68 1.79 9.98
N LEU A 21 -7.16 1.80 11.22
CA LEU A 21 -8.04 0.77 11.76
C LEU A 21 -9.39 0.78 11.05
N CYS A 22 -9.80 -0.38 10.54
CA CYS A 22 -11.09 -0.53 9.89
C CYS A 22 -12.08 -1.25 10.81
N GLY A 23 -13.03 -0.49 11.37
CA GLY A 23 -14.24 -0.98 12.02
C GLY A 23 -14.04 -1.99 13.16
N ARG A 24 -15.03 -2.89 13.31
CA ARG A 24 -15.19 -3.81 14.45
C ARG A 24 -14.04 -4.81 14.64
N THR A 25 -13.29 -5.11 13.57
CA THR A 25 -12.19 -6.09 13.60
C THR A 25 -10.88 -5.51 14.11
N LYS A 26 -10.77 -4.18 14.28
CA LYS A 26 -9.54 -3.47 14.66
C LYS A 26 -8.33 -3.91 13.81
N THR A 27 -8.58 -4.20 12.53
CA THR A 27 -7.52 -4.55 11.57
C THR A 27 -7.08 -3.32 10.80
N CYS A 28 -5.77 -3.16 10.62
CA CYS A 28 -5.22 -2.08 9.81
C CYS A 28 -5.42 -2.40 8.33
N LYS A 29 -6.16 -1.53 7.62
CA LYS A 29 -6.41 -1.66 6.18
C LYS A 29 -5.72 -0.56 5.39
N VAL A 30 -5.11 -0.93 4.28
CA VAL A 30 -4.52 0.00 3.32
C VAL A 30 -5.27 -0.06 1.98
N GLY A 31 -5.65 1.12 1.47
CA GLY A 31 -6.22 1.28 0.13
C GLY A 31 -5.15 1.19 -0.95
N LEU A 32 -5.39 0.32 -1.94
CA LEU A 32 -4.52 0.01 -3.08
C LEU A 32 -5.16 0.37 -4.43
N CYS A 33 -6.25 1.14 -4.43
CA CYS A 33 -6.77 1.80 -5.62
C CYS A 33 -6.56 3.32 -5.53
N ILE A 34 -6.54 3.95 -6.70
CA ILE A 34 -6.64 5.39 -6.88
C ILE A 34 -8.13 5.69 -7.03
N THR A 35 -8.69 6.36 -6.04
CA THR A 35 -10.08 6.82 -6.09
C THR A 35 -10.11 8.31 -6.38
N GLY A 36 -11.11 8.74 -7.14
CA GLY A 36 -11.35 10.15 -7.40
C GLY A 36 -12.76 10.34 -7.94
N GLY A 37 -13.06 11.57 -8.35
CA GLY A 37 -14.37 11.92 -8.87
C GLY A 37 -14.80 13.29 -8.42
N ASN A 38 -16.02 13.64 -8.82
CA ASN A 38 -16.74 14.82 -8.37
C ASN A 38 -18.11 14.39 -7.83
N GLN A 39 -18.94 15.36 -7.45
CA GLN A 39 -20.27 15.09 -6.90
C GLN A 39 -21.15 14.22 -7.82
N SER A 40 -20.98 14.37 -9.15
CA SER A 40 -21.82 13.68 -10.15
C SER A 40 -21.30 12.32 -10.55
N TYR A 41 -20.01 12.04 -10.36
CA TYR A 41 -19.40 10.78 -10.77
C TYR A 41 -18.16 10.43 -9.94
N SER A 42 -18.04 9.17 -9.55
CA SER A 42 -16.85 8.65 -8.88
C SER A 42 -16.15 7.59 -9.73
N TYR A 43 -14.84 7.48 -9.59
CA TYR A 43 -14.06 6.44 -10.24
C TYR A 43 -13.08 5.79 -9.28
N SER A 44 -12.71 4.56 -9.61
CA SER A 44 -11.68 3.79 -8.93
C SER A 44 -10.80 3.10 -9.97
N LYS A 45 -9.50 3.30 -9.88
CA LYS A 45 -8.50 2.69 -10.77
C LYS A 45 -7.49 1.91 -9.94
N LYS A 46 -7.31 0.63 -10.26
CA LYS A 46 -6.27 -0.19 -9.64
C LYS A 46 -4.89 0.20 -10.18
N TYR A 47 -3.87 0.05 -9.34
CA TYR A 47 -2.50 0.12 -9.84
C TYR A 47 -2.21 -1.01 -10.82
N LYS A 48 -1.28 -0.75 -11.73
CA LYS A 48 -0.68 -1.77 -12.59
C LYS A 48 0.50 -2.43 -11.88
N ASN A 49 0.93 -3.60 -12.37
CA ASN A 49 2.07 -4.33 -11.80
C ASN A 49 3.41 -3.57 -11.87
N ASP A 50 3.51 -2.55 -12.72
CA ASP A 50 4.69 -1.73 -12.99
C ASP A 50 4.58 -0.29 -12.45
N SER A 51 3.50 0.02 -11.72
CA SER A 51 3.25 1.37 -11.21
C SER A 51 4.31 1.83 -10.21
N PHE A 52 4.84 0.92 -9.40
CA PHE A 52 5.91 1.14 -8.44
C PHE A 52 6.58 -0.19 -8.08
N ASP A 53 7.73 -0.12 -7.43
CA ASP A 53 8.56 -1.29 -7.11
C ASP A 53 8.29 -1.79 -5.69
N THR A 54 8.10 -0.85 -4.76
CA THR A 54 7.94 -1.13 -3.32
C THR A 54 6.72 -0.41 -2.75
N LEU A 55 5.94 -1.10 -1.93
CA LEU A 55 4.88 -0.53 -1.09
C LEU A 55 5.39 -0.38 0.34
N PHE A 56 5.48 0.85 0.82
CA PHE A 56 5.71 1.17 2.21
C PHE A 56 4.38 1.46 2.91
N VAL A 57 4.12 0.80 4.03
CA VAL A 57 2.91 1.00 4.83
C VAL A 57 3.31 1.30 6.27
N TYR A 58 2.85 2.45 6.78
CA TYR A 58 2.83 2.74 8.21
C TYR A 58 1.43 2.54 8.75
N THR A 59 1.27 1.76 9.81
CA THR A 59 -0.04 1.46 10.39
C THR A 59 -0.33 2.37 11.57
N GLU A 60 -1.62 2.55 11.87
CA GLU A 60 -2.07 3.24 13.09
C GLU A 60 -1.57 2.58 14.38
N LYS A 61 -1.23 1.29 14.34
CA LYS A 61 -0.61 0.57 15.46
C LYS A 61 0.89 0.83 15.60
N GLY A 62 1.46 1.73 14.79
CA GLY A 62 2.89 2.06 14.79
C GLY A 62 3.78 1.01 14.11
N GLU A 63 3.20 0.12 13.30
CA GLU A 63 3.95 -0.94 12.62
C GLU A 63 4.35 -0.48 11.21
N ILE A 64 5.55 -0.86 10.79
CA ILE A 64 6.08 -0.54 9.45
C ILE A 64 6.12 -1.83 8.63
N TYR A 65 5.67 -1.75 7.38
CA TYR A 65 5.76 -2.82 6.41
C TYR A 65 6.41 -2.33 5.12
N VAL A 66 7.34 -3.13 4.59
CA VAL A 66 8.03 -2.87 3.32
C VAL A 66 7.82 -4.07 2.41
N ILE A 67 6.97 -3.93 1.39
CA ILE A 67 6.49 -5.05 0.60
C ILE A 67 6.88 -4.83 -0.87
N PRO A 68 7.59 -5.77 -1.52
CA PRO A 68 7.81 -5.71 -2.95
C PRO A 68 6.47 -5.78 -3.70
N TRP A 69 6.20 -4.82 -4.59
CA TRP A 69 4.91 -4.73 -5.28
C TRP A 69 4.59 -5.96 -6.11
N LYS A 70 5.62 -6.55 -6.76
CA LYS A 70 5.50 -7.81 -7.52
C LYS A 70 5.03 -9.01 -6.69
N LYS A 71 5.17 -8.96 -5.36
CA LYS A 71 4.70 -10.03 -4.44
C LYS A 71 3.22 -9.83 -4.04
N LEU A 72 2.62 -8.70 -4.40
CA LEU A 72 1.21 -8.40 -4.18
C LEU A 72 0.44 -8.54 -5.50
N GLY A 73 -0.63 -9.33 -5.51
CA GLY A 73 -1.62 -9.28 -6.59
C GLY A 73 -2.41 -7.96 -6.61
N ILE A 74 -2.85 -7.55 -7.80
CA ILE A 74 -3.64 -6.34 -8.06
C ILE A 74 -4.98 -6.40 -7.32
N ARG A 75 -5.23 -5.47 -6.40
CA ARG A 75 -6.42 -5.44 -5.53
C ARG A 75 -6.77 -4.02 -5.11
N ASN A 76 -7.97 -3.83 -4.55
CA ASN A 76 -8.45 -2.53 -4.08
C ASN A 76 -7.98 -2.19 -2.67
N GLU A 77 -7.83 -3.18 -1.80
CA GLU A 77 -7.42 -2.99 -0.40
C GLU A 77 -6.62 -4.18 0.13
N LEU A 78 -5.97 -3.99 1.28
CA LEU A 78 -5.21 -5.00 1.99
C LEU A 78 -5.36 -4.84 3.50
N SER A 79 -5.71 -5.93 4.21
CA SER A 79 -5.54 -6.00 5.66
C SER A 79 -4.08 -6.36 5.98
N ILE A 80 -3.28 -5.34 6.31
CA ILE A 80 -1.82 -5.45 6.37
C ILE A 80 -1.32 -6.16 7.64
N ASP A 81 -2.06 -6.08 8.73
CA ASP A 81 -1.71 -6.66 10.04
C ASP A 81 -2.07 -8.15 10.18
N THR A 82 -2.42 -8.80 9.07
CA THR A 82 -2.70 -10.25 9.04
C THR A 82 -1.41 -11.07 9.03
N LYS A 83 -1.48 -12.32 9.51
CA LYS A 83 -0.34 -13.27 9.54
C LYS A 83 0.40 -13.38 8.20
N LYS A 84 -0.32 -13.24 7.09
CA LYS A 84 0.21 -13.32 5.72
C LYS A 84 1.30 -12.29 5.43
N TYR A 85 1.22 -11.08 5.98
CA TYR A 85 2.18 -10.01 5.68
C TYR A 85 3.17 -9.74 6.81
N LYS A 86 3.11 -10.53 7.89
CA LYS A 86 4.02 -10.41 9.04
C LYS A 86 5.49 -10.53 8.64
N MET A 87 5.79 -11.31 7.59
CA MET A 87 7.16 -11.47 7.04
C MET A 87 7.74 -10.18 6.43
N TYR A 88 6.90 -9.20 6.09
CA TYR A 88 7.31 -7.92 5.51
C TYR A 88 7.33 -6.79 6.53
N ARG A 89 7.08 -7.10 7.81
CA ARG A 89 7.22 -6.13 8.89
C ARG A 89 8.69 -5.79 9.06
N PHE A 90 8.99 -4.50 9.11
CA PHE A 90 10.33 -3.98 9.41
C PHE A 90 10.60 -4.03 10.91
#